data_AF-A0A6J5UUN4-F1
#
_entry.id   AF-A0A6J5UUN4-F1
#
_cell.length_a   1.000
_cell.length_b   1.000
_cell.length_c   1.000
_cell.angle_alpha   90.00
_cell.angle_beta   90.00
_cell.angle_gamma   90.00
#
_symmetry.space_group_name_H-M   'P 1'
#
loop_
_entity.id
_entity.type
_entity.pdbx_description
1 polymer ?
#
loop_
_entity_poly.entity_id
_entity_poly.type
_entity_poly.pdbx_seq_one_letter_code
_entity_poly.pdbx_strand_id
1 'polypeptide(L)'
;MAEEWLRNSTVKEIKKWKQLIQSRGRSFIFSTATPVPIAAAAHAALIVARKETWRRRAIWNRVEDFRALTGIPIKSPIISLVVGSEEKALQASQDRSYYNCIYLTEFVYDRQLTMNRSLLKYGFHVTAIRPPTVPPNSCRLRVTLSAMHTRHDIEKLVDALSRCINFQELM
;
A
#
# COMPACT_ATOMS: atom_id res chain seq x y z
N MET A 1 -19.05 -25.72 29.60
CA MET A 1 -18.57 -25.11 30.87
C MET A 1 -17.16 -24.53 30.78
N ALA A 2 -16.15 -25.26 30.28
CA ALA A 2 -14.78 -24.73 30.12
C ALA A 2 -14.65 -23.59 29.09
N GLU A 3 -15.35 -23.68 27.95
CA GLU A 3 -15.32 -22.64 26.89
C GLU A 3 -15.98 -21.32 27.30
N GLU A 4 -17.02 -21.39 28.14
CA GLU A 4 -17.73 -20.23 28.66
C GLU A 4 -16.91 -19.51 29.75
N TRP A 5 -16.18 -20.27 30.56
CA TRP A 5 -15.21 -19.72 31.51
C TRP A 5 -14.02 -19.07 30.80
N LEU A 6 -13.46 -19.70 29.76
CA LEU A 6 -12.41 -19.11 28.93
C LEU A 6 -12.89 -17.81 28.26
N ARG A 7 -14.09 -17.79 27.65
CA ARG A 7 -14.70 -16.57 27.10
C ARG A 7 -14.84 -15.46 28.14
N ASN A 8 -15.34 -15.78 29.34
CA ASN A 8 -15.58 -14.80 30.39
C ASN A 8 -14.27 -14.28 31.02
N SER A 9 -13.27 -15.15 31.19
CA SER A 9 -11.94 -14.81 31.68
C SER A 9 -11.19 -13.90 30.69
N THR A 10 -11.22 -14.21 29.38
CA THR A 10 -10.59 -13.40 28.34
C THR A 10 -11.27 -12.03 28.20
N VAL A 11 -12.60 -11.94 28.31
CA VAL A 11 -13.31 -10.65 28.26
C VAL A 11 -12.98 -9.76 29.47
N LYS A 12 -12.86 -10.34 30.65
CA LYS A 12 -12.45 -9.62 31.87
C LYS A 12 -11.02 -9.07 31.74
N GLU A 13 -10.14 -9.84 31.14
CA GLU A 13 -8.75 -9.45 30.89
C GLU A 13 -8.64 -8.33 29.82
N ILE A 14 -9.40 -8.41 28.73
CA ILE A 14 -9.45 -7.35 27.70
C ILE A 14 -9.94 -6.02 28.29
N LYS A 15 -10.93 -6.04 29.20
CA LYS A 15 -11.40 -4.83 29.88
C LYS A 15 -10.30 -4.19 30.72
N LYS A 16 -9.48 -5.00 31.41
CA LYS A 16 -8.34 -4.53 32.19
C LYS A 16 -7.30 -3.83 31.31
N TRP A 17 -6.96 -4.40 30.15
CA TRP A 17 -6.03 -3.78 29.20
C TRP A 17 -6.55 -2.48 28.61
N LYS A 18 -7.84 -2.43 28.23
CA LYS A 18 -8.48 -1.19 27.76
C LYS A 18 -8.41 -0.10 28.81
N GLN A 19 -8.77 -0.42 30.05
CA GLN A 19 -8.72 0.53 31.16
C GLN A 19 -7.30 0.99 31.45
N LEU A 20 -6.30 0.11 31.36
CA LEU A 20 -4.90 0.46 31.53
C LEU A 20 -4.45 1.47 30.47
N ILE A 21 -4.78 1.25 29.18
CA ILE A 21 -4.46 2.20 28.10
C ILE A 21 -5.17 3.53 28.31
N GLN A 22 -6.45 3.52 28.69
CA GLN A 22 -7.22 4.75 28.94
C GLN A 22 -6.71 5.55 30.13
N SER A 23 -6.25 4.89 31.20
CA SER A 23 -5.83 5.54 32.45
C SER A 23 -4.34 5.84 32.52
N ARG A 24 -3.49 5.16 31.74
CA ARG A 24 -2.02 5.32 31.78
C ARG A 24 -1.39 5.68 30.44
N GLY A 25 -2.09 5.49 29.31
CA GLY A 25 -1.56 5.76 27.98
C GLY A 25 -1.43 7.26 27.72
N ARG A 26 -0.21 7.79 27.78
CA ARG A 26 0.04 9.22 27.55
C ARG A 26 -0.48 9.71 26.19
N SER A 27 -0.30 8.93 25.13
CA SER A 27 -0.80 9.24 23.79
C SER A 27 -2.33 9.24 23.69
N PHE A 28 -3.01 8.56 24.62
CA PHE A 28 -4.48 8.58 24.72
C PHE A 28 -4.96 9.76 25.58
N ILE A 29 -4.31 10.03 26.71
CA ILE A 29 -4.73 11.06 27.68
C ILE A 29 -4.39 12.48 27.19
N PHE A 30 -3.21 12.68 26.61
CA PHE A 30 -2.69 14.00 26.23
C PHE A 30 -2.84 14.26 24.72
N SER A 31 -3.90 13.71 24.11
CA SER A 31 -4.25 13.95 22.72
C SER A 31 -5.73 14.31 22.62
N THR A 32 -6.07 15.25 21.75
CA THR A 32 -7.46 15.67 21.53
C THR A 32 -8.28 14.51 20.96
N ALA A 33 -9.49 14.33 21.48
CA ALA A 33 -10.42 13.33 20.97
C ALA A 33 -10.74 13.56 19.48
N THR A 34 -10.99 12.48 18.76
CA THR A 34 -11.42 12.55 17.36
C THR A 34 -12.74 13.33 17.24
N PRO A 35 -12.86 14.29 16.31
CA PRO A 35 -14.10 15.03 16.12
C PRO A 35 -15.31 14.12 15.86
N VAL A 36 -16.46 14.49 16.41
CA VAL A 36 -17.72 13.72 16.30
C VAL A 36 -18.07 13.34 14.84
N PRO A 37 -17.94 14.23 13.83
CA PRO A 37 -18.23 13.86 12.45
C PRO A 37 -17.34 12.73 11.90
N ILE A 38 -16.07 12.69 12.30
CA ILE A 38 -15.12 11.65 11.87
C ILE A 38 -15.47 10.31 12.54
N ALA A 39 -15.82 10.33 13.83
CA ALA A 39 -16.28 9.13 14.53
C ALA A 39 -17.58 8.58 13.92
N ALA A 40 -18.53 9.44 13.58
CA ALA A 40 -19.78 9.06 12.91
C ALA A 40 -19.53 8.49 11.51
N ALA A 41 -18.64 9.11 10.72
CA ALA A 41 -18.25 8.61 9.40
C ALA A 41 -17.57 7.23 9.48
N ALA A 42 -16.66 7.03 10.42
CA ALA A 42 -16.02 5.74 10.65
C ALA A 42 -17.04 4.67 11.07
N HIS A 43 -18.01 5.01 11.94
CA HIS A 43 -19.09 4.11 12.32
C HIS A 43 -19.97 3.72 11.13
N ALA A 44 -20.37 4.68 10.30
CA ALA A 44 -21.15 4.43 9.08
C ALA A 44 -20.37 3.54 8.10
N ALA A 45 -19.06 3.81 7.90
CA ALA A 45 -18.20 2.99 7.05
C ALA A 45 -18.14 1.54 7.53
N LEU A 46 -18.11 1.27 8.84
CA LEU A 46 -18.15 -0.09 9.39
C LEU A 46 -19.48 -0.80 9.14
N ILE A 47 -20.60 -0.08 9.12
CA ILE A 47 -21.91 -0.63 8.77
C ILE A 47 -21.92 -1.05 7.30
N VAL A 48 -21.49 -0.14 6.41
CA VAL A 48 -21.41 -0.40 4.97
C VAL A 48 -20.46 -1.57 4.69
N ALA A 49 -19.26 -1.57 5.26
CA ALA A 49 -18.27 -2.63 5.06
C ALA A 49 -18.75 -4.02 5.55
N ARG A 50 -19.66 -4.07 6.53
CA ARG A 50 -20.29 -5.33 6.97
C ARG A 50 -21.33 -5.84 5.97
N LYS A 51 -22.13 -4.95 5.38
CA LYS A 51 -23.22 -5.29 4.44
C LYS A 51 -22.70 -5.55 3.02
N GLU A 52 -21.78 -4.72 2.53
CA GLU A 52 -21.31 -4.74 1.14
C GLU A 52 -20.15 -5.71 0.93
N THR A 53 -20.46 -7.01 0.92
CA THR A 53 -19.47 -8.07 0.68
C THR A 53 -18.88 -8.04 -0.73
N TRP A 54 -19.59 -7.42 -1.69
CA TRP A 54 -19.15 -7.30 -3.08
C TRP A 54 -17.81 -6.56 -3.22
N ARG A 55 -17.52 -5.56 -2.37
CA ARG A 55 -16.24 -4.81 -2.43
C ARG A 55 -15.04 -5.69 -2.17
N ARG A 56 -15.16 -6.63 -1.21
CA ARG A 56 -14.09 -7.60 -0.91
C ARG A 56 -13.86 -8.51 -2.12
N ARG A 57 -14.93 -9.04 -2.71
CA ARG A 57 -14.84 -9.88 -3.91
C ARG A 57 -14.20 -9.12 -5.08
N ALA A 58 -14.63 -7.87 -5.32
CA ALA A 58 -14.07 -7.03 -6.38
C ALA A 58 -12.56 -6.82 -6.21
N ILE A 59 -12.09 -6.49 -5.00
CA ILE A 59 -10.65 -6.33 -4.73
C ILE A 59 -9.89 -7.63 -5.01
N TRP A 60 -10.41 -8.78 -4.56
CA TRP A 60 -9.74 -10.07 -4.79
C TRP A 60 -9.73 -10.46 -6.27
N ASN A 61 -10.78 -10.14 -7.02
CA ASN A 61 -10.78 -10.31 -8.47
C ASN A 61 -9.69 -9.44 -9.13
N ARG A 62 -9.48 -8.19 -8.66
CA ARG A 62 -8.40 -7.32 -9.14
C ARG A 62 -7.00 -7.84 -8.80
N VAL A 63 -6.84 -8.45 -7.63
CA VAL A 63 -5.58 -9.13 -7.26
C VAL A 63 -5.32 -10.30 -8.19
N GLU A 64 -6.35 -11.09 -8.50
CA GLU A 64 -6.24 -12.21 -9.43
C GLU A 64 -5.93 -11.75 -10.86
N ASP A 65 -6.62 -10.71 -11.35
CA ASP A 65 -6.35 -10.11 -12.65
C ASP A 65 -4.88 -9.63 -12.74
N PHE A 66 -4.39 -8.94 -11.71
CA PHE A 66 -3.00 -8.48 -11.66
C PHE A 66 -2.02 -9.66 -11.61
N ARG A 67 -2.32 -10.71 -10.85
CA ARG A 67 -1.51 -11.95 -10.79
C ARG A 67 -1.45 -12.63 -12.15
N ALA A 68 -2.59 -12.79 -12.82
CA ALA A 68 -2.66 -13.44 -14.13
C ALA A 68 -1.89 -12.66 -15.20
N LEU A 69 -1.91 -11.33 -15.14
CA LEU A 69 -1.22 -10.45 -16.09
C LEU A 69 0.29 -10.34 -15.84
N THR A 70 0.73 -10.37 -14.59
CA THR A 70 2.15 -10.19 -14.23
C THR A 70 2.90 -11.49 -13.97
N GLY A 71 2.21 -12.59 -13.69
CA GLY A 71 2.79 -13.86 -13.26
C GLY A 71 3.30 -13.88 -11.81
N ILE A 72 3.29 -12.75 -11.10
CA ILE A 72 3.84 -12.65 -9.73
C ILE A 72 2.87 -13.29 -8.73
N PRO A 73 3.32 -14.20 -7.85
CA PRO A 73 2.47 -14.87 -6.87
C PRO A 73 2.07 -13.93 -5.71
N ILE A 74 1.05 -13.10 -5.95
CA ILE A 74 0.56 -12.09 -5.00
C ILE A 74 -0.55 -12.67 -4.11
N LYS A 75 -0.50 -12.33 -2.82
CA LYS A 75 -1.49 -12.75 -1.80
C LYS A 75 -2.19 -11.59 -1.09
N SER A 76 -1.96 -10.35 -1.53
CA SER A 76 -2.43 -9.13 -0.85
C SER A 76 -2.87 -8.06 -1.87
N PRO A 77 -3.95 -7.30 -1.60
CA PRO A 77 -4.32 -6.11 -2.37
C PRO A 77 -3.33 -4.95 -2.27
N ILE A 78 -2.48 -4.97 -1.24
CA ILE A 78 -1.36 -4.04 -1.09
C ILE A 78 -0.12 -4.80 -1.55
N ILE A 79 0.34 -4.47 -2.75
CA ILE A 79 1.43 -5.14 -3.45
C ILE A 79 2.68 -4.28 -3.31
N SER A 80 3.77 -4.88 -2.82
CA SER A 80 5.07 -4.21 -2.74
C SER A 80 6.00 -4.81 -3.79
N LEU A 81 6.30 -4.04 -4.82
CA LEU A 81 7.24 -4.42 -5.89
C LEU A 81 8.62 -3.87 -5.54
N VAL A 82 9.62 -4.74 -5.39
CA VAL A 82 11.01 -4.34 -5.10
C VAL A 82 11.68 -3.93 -6.41
N VAL A 83 12.27 -2.74 -6.48
CA VAL A 83 12.78 -2.20 -7.76
C VAL A 83 14.31 -2.35 -7.92
N GLY A 84 14.99 -2.95 -6.94
CA GLY A 84 16.43 -3.26 -6.98
C GLY A 84 17.35 -2.07 -6.64
N SER A 85 18.66 -2.34 -6.59
CA SER A 85 19.73 -1.40 -6.20
C SER A 85 20.00 -0.30 -7.23
N GLU A 86 20.66 0.75 -6.78
CA GLU A 86 20.93 2.03 -7.46
C GLU A 86 21.49 1.92 -8.89
N GLU A 87 22.23 0.87 -9.24
CA GLU A 87 22.91 0.79 -10.54
C GLU A 87 21.95 0.70 -11.75
N LYS A 88 20.83 -0.04 -11.64
CA LYS A 88 19.84 -0.16 -12.74
C LYS A 88 18.99 1.11 -12.90
N ALA A 89 19.00 2.01 -11.91
CA ALA A 89 18.34 3.32 -11.97
C ALA A 89 18.97 4.25 -12.98
N LEU A 90 20.30 4.30 -12.93
CA LEU A 90 21.11 5.14 -13.77
C LEU A 90 21.01 4.72 -15.24
N GLN A 91 20.97 3.42 -15.52
CA GLN A 91 20.83 2.91 -16.90
C GLN A 91 19.48 3.25 -17.54
N ALA A 92 18.37 3.19 -16.79
CA ALA A 92 17.06 3.61 -17.30
C ALA A 92 16.93 5.13 -17.50
N SER A 93 17.77 5.92 -16.80
CA SER A 93 17.88 7.38 -16.94
C SER A 93 18.73 7.79 -18.17
N GLN A 94 19.60 6.89 -18.66
CA GLN A 94 20.46 7.12 -19.83
C GLN A 94 19.72 6.98 -21.18
N ASP A 95 18.51 6.41 -21.20
CA ASP A 95 17.64 6.44 -22.38
C ASP A 95 17.05 7.85 -22.53
N ARG A 96 17.77 8.64 -23.33
CA ARG A 96 17.81 10.10 -23.43
C ARG A 96 16.53 10.79 -23.97
N SER A 97 15.37 10.14 -23.92
CA SER A 97 14.11 10.67 -24.48
C SER A 97 13.16 11.35 -23.48
N TYR A 98 13.52 11.47 -22.20
CA TYR A 98 12.63 12.11 -21.22
C TYR A 98 13.33 13.22 -20.42
N TYR A 99 13.73 14.28 -21.13
CA TYR A 99 13.95 15.57 -20.50
C TYR A 99 12.60 16.14 -20.06
N ASN A 100 12.41 16.25 -18.74
CA ASN A 100 12.28 17.55 -18.07
C ASN A 100 11.86 17.27 -16.62
N CYS A 101 12.77 17.41 -15.66
CA CYS A 101 12.46 18.03 -14.36
C CYS A 101 13.71 18.08 -13.48
N ILE A 102 14.21 19.31 -13.40
CA ILE A 102 15.15 19.89 -12.43
C ILE A 102 14.69 19.57 -11.00
N TYR A 103 15.56 18.99 -10.18
CA TYR A 103 16.11 19.59 -8.95
C TYR A 103 17.37 18.81 -8.56
N LEU A 104 18.50 19.53 -8.64
CA LEU A 104 19.78 19.14 -8.06
C LEU A 104 19.65 19.05 -6.54
N THR A 105 20.08 17.94 -5.94
CA THR A 105 21.21 17.86 -5.00
C THR A 105 21.36 16.41 -4.51
N GLU A 106 22.58 15.89 -4.64
CA GLU A 106 23.09 14.62 -4.12
C GLU A 106 22.52 13.34 -4.75
N PHE A 107 23.27 12.86 -5.74
CA PHE A 107 23.43 11.48 -6.19
C PHE A 107 22.86 10.46 -5.19
N VAL A 108 21.76 9.78 -5.57
CA VAL A 108 21.62 8.33 -5.83
C VAL A 108 20.14 7.81 -5.84
N TYR A 109 19.11 8.67 -5.83
CA TYR A 109 17.69 8.22 -5.69
C TYR A 109 16.78 8.36 -6.95
N ASP A 110 17.34 8.29 -8.16
CA ASP A 110 16.70 8.79 -9.39
C ASP A 110 15.58 7.88 -9.99
N ARG A 111 15.67 6.54 -9.90
CA ARG A 111 14.74 5.64 -10.64
C ARG A 111 13.30 5.74 -10.20
N GLN A 112 13.05 5.68 -8.90
CA GLN A 112 11.68 5.52 -8.39
C GLN A 112 10.90 6.80 -8.50
N LEU A 113 11.56 7.95 -8.38
CA LEU A 113 10.92 9.24 -8.65
C LEU A 113 10.61 9.36 -10.14
N THR A 114 11.51 8.91 -11.01
CA THR A 114 11.30 8.85 -12.46
C THR A 114 10.19 7.86 -12.82
N MET A 115 10.12 6.68 -12.21
CA MET A 115 9.04 5.71 -12.40
C MET A 115 7.71 6.21 -11.85
N ASN A 116 7.68 6.80 -10.64
CA ASN A 116 6.49 7.40 -10.07
C ASN A 116 5.97 8.53 -10.97
N ARG A 117 6.86 9.40 -11.48
CA ARG A 117 6.53 10.47 -12.42
C ARG A 117 6.05 9.93 -13.77
N SER A 118 6.69 8.89 -14.31
CA SER A 118 6.28 8.25 -15.55
C SER A 118 4.90 7.60 -15.39
N LEU A 119 4.68 6.84 -14.32
CA LEU A 119 3.38 6.26 -13.99
C LEU A 119 2.32 7.36 -13.80
N LEU A 120 2.66 8.47 -13.16
CA LEU A 120 1.78 9.64 -13.02
C LEU A 120 1.41 10.26 -14.37
N LYS A 121 2.33 10.33 -15.34
CA LYS A 121 2.02 10.76 -16.72
C LYS A 121 1.01 9.82 -17.39
N TYR A 122 1.03 8.54 -17.06
CA TYR A 122 0.04 7.55 -17.50
C TYR A 122 -1.22 7.52 -16.61
N GLY A 123 -1.35 8.44 -15.65
CA GLY A 123 -2.51 8.58 -14.77
C GLY A 123 -2.47 7.72 -13.50
N PHE A 124 -1.36 7.05 -13.22
CA PHE A 124 -1.21 6.15 -12.07
C PHE A 124 -0.36 6.77 -10.95
N HIS A 125 -0.95 6.89 -9.76
CA HIS A 125 -0.23 7.30 -8.57
C HIS A 125 0.20 6.07 -7.75
N VAL A 126 1.46 5.67 -7.85
CA VAL A 126 2.04 4.53 -7.12
C VAL A 126 3.07 5.02 -6.11
N THR A 127 2.85 4.78 -4.81
CA THR A 127 3.72 5.31 -3.76
C THR A 127 5.09 4.63 -3.77
N ALA A 128 6.17 5.41 -3.83
CA ALA A 128 7.53 4.92 -3.63
C ALA A 128 7.91 4.94 -2.15
N ILE A 129 8.45 3.84 -1.64
CA ILE A 129 8.94 3.68 -0.26
C ILE A 129 10.47 3.56 -0.31
N ARG A 130 11.14 4.47 0.39
CA ARG A 130 12.59 4.67 0.36
C ARG A 130 13.19 4.76 1.78
N PRO A 131 14.51 4.63 1.94
CA PRO A 131 15.18 4.98 3.18
C PRO A 131 14.77 6.38 3.69
N PRO A 132 14.63 6.58 5.01
CA PRO A 132 14.94 5.64 6.10
C PRO A 132 13.83 4.62 6.40
N THR A 133 12.71 4.64 5.67
CA THR A 133 11.57 3.73 5.92
C THR A 133 11.87 2.27 5.56
N VAL A 134 12.80 2.04 4.63
CA VAL A 134 13.32 0.72 4.26
C VAL A 134 14.85 0.76 4.26
N PRO A 135 15.56 -0.37 4.45
CA PRO A 135 17.01 -0.43 4.35
C PRO A 135 17.55 0.13 3.01
N PRO A 136 18.79 0.63 2.97
CA PRO A 136 19.47 0.99 1.72
C PRO A 136 19.36 -0.12 0.66
N ASN A 137 19.32 0.24 -0.63
CA ASN A 137 19.19 -0.69 -1.77
C ASN A 137 17.94 -1.60 -1.78
N SER A 138 16.96 -1.36 -0.91
CA SER A 138 15.74 -2.20 -0.79
C SER A 138 14.44 -1.46 -1.07
N CYS A 139 14.52 -0.44 -1.92
CA CYS A 139 13.40 0.44 -2.21
C CYS A 139 12.25 -0.27 -2.94
N ARG A 140 11.02 0.21 -2.71
CA ARG A 140 9.80 -0.50 -3.12
C ARG A 140 8.77 0.45 -3.70
N LEU A 141 8.05 -0.01 -4.72
CA LEU A 141 6.81 0.61 -5.18
C LEU A 141 5.62 -0.10 -4.53
N ARG A 142 4.77 0.66 -3.87
CA ARG A 142 3.54 0.18 -3.24
C ARG A 142 2.36 0.44 -4.16
N VAL A 143 1.85 -0.62 -4.77
CA VAL A 143 0.60 -0.61 -5.52
C VAL A 143 -0.53 -1.01 -4.57
N THR A 144 -1.59 -0.21 -4.50
CA THR A 144 -2.77 -0.52 -3.67
C THR A 144 -3.99 -0.63 -4.57
N LEU A 145 -4.55 -1.84 -4.68
CA LEU A 145 -5.74 -2.09 -5.49
C LEU A 145 -7.01 -1.74 -4.70
N SER A 146 -7.98 -1.16 -5.40
CA SER A 146 -9.28 -0.75 -4.87
C SER A 146 -10.40 -1.52 -5.55
N ALA A 147 -11.55 -1.65 -4.87
CA ALA A 147 -12.77 -2.25 -5.42
C ALA A 147 -13.30 -1.47 -6.64
N MET A 148 -12.92 -0.20 -6.77
CA MET A 148 -13.35 0.68 -7.86
C MET A 148 -12.52 0.51 -9.14
N HIS A 149 -11.35 -0.13 -9.07
CA HIS A 149 -10.55 -0.36 -10.27
C HIS A 149 -11.26 -1.35 -11.19
N THR A 150 -11.32 -1.01 -12.47
CA THR A 150 -11.77 -1.91 -13.52
C THR A 150 -10.63 -2.84 -13.93
N ARG A 151 -10.94 -3.93 -14.64
CA ARG A 151 -9.91 -4.81 -15.19
C ARG A 151 -9.01 -4.06 -16.18
N HIS A 152 -9.61 -3.17 -16.95
CA HIS A 152 -8.89 -2.33 -17.89
C HIS A 152 -7.88 -1.40 -17.21
N ASP A 153 -8.19 -0.89 -16.01
CA ASP A 153 -7.23 -0.11 -15.22
C ASP A 153 -6.03 -0.97 -14.80
N ILE A 154 -6.25 -2.25 -14.47
CA ILE A 154 -5.18 -3.19 -14.14
C ILE A 154 -4.32 -3.48 -15.38
N GLU A 155 -4.93 -3.71 -16.54
CA GLU A 155 -4.22 -3.94 -17.81
C GLU A 155 -3.32 -2.75 -18.15
N LYS A 156 -3.85 -1.53 -18.06
CA LYS A 156 -3.08 -0.29 -18.27
C LYS A 156 -1.96 -0.12 -17.24
N LEU A 157 -2.22 -0.43 -15.97
CA LEU A 157 -1.21 -0.36 -14.92
C LEU A 157 -0.07 -1.35 -15.19
N VAL A 158 -0.38 -2.58 -15.58
CA VAL A 158 0.62 -3.61 -15.89
C VAL A 158 1.44 -3.21 -17.13
N ASP A 159 0.81 -2.66 -18.17
CA ASP A 159 1.53 -2.12 -19.34
C ASP A 159 2.45 -0.95 -18.96
N ALA A 160 2.01 -0.07 -18.08
CA ALA A 160 2.84 1.04 -17.62
C ALA A 160 4.01 0.55 -16.75
N LEU A 161 3.79 -0.48 -15.93
CA LEU A 161 4.81 -1.10 -15.09
C LEU A 161 5.84 -1.92 -15.90
N SER A 162 5.42 -2.63 -16.95
CA SER A 162 6.32 -3.44 -17.79
C SER A 162 7.39 -2.59 -18.50
N ARG A 163 7.06 -1.33 -18.82
CA ARG A 163 8.00 -0.34 -19.39
C ARG A 163 9.08 0.09 -18.41
N CYS A 164 8.85 -0.11 -17.12
CA CYS A 164 9.74 0.35 -16.04
C CYS A 164 10.48 -0.84 -15.39
N ILE A 165 9.82 -1.99 -15.27
CA ILE A 165 10.27 -3.14 -14.48
C ILE A 165 10.13 -4.41 -15.32
N ASN A 166 11.16 -5.25 -15.29
CA ASN A 166 11.05 -6.61 -15.83
C ASN A 166 10.43 -7.53 -14.77
N PHE A 167 9.21 -8.02 -15.02
CA PHE A 167 8.50 -8.89 -14.09
C PHE A 167 9.16 -10.27 -13.90
N GLN A 168 9.99 -10.73 -14.83
CA GLN A 168 10.73 -11.99 -14.70
C GLN A 168 11.81 -11.93 -13.60
N GLU A 169 12.34 -10.75 -13.28
CA GLU A 169 13.30 -10.57 -12.19
C GLU A 169 12.63 -10.56 -10.80
N LEU A 170 11.29 -10.60 -10.75
CA LEU A 170 10.49 -10.54 -9.52
C LEU A 170 9.85 -11.88 -9.12
N MET A 171 10.02 -12.92 -9.94
CA MET A 171 9.62 -14.30 -9.63
C MET A 171 10.73 -15.03 -8.88
#